data_AF-G2QY18-F1
#
_entry.id   AF-G2QY18-F1
#
_cell.length_a   1.000
_cell.length_b   1.000
_cell.length_c   1.000
_cell.angle_alpha   90.00
_cell.angle_beta   90.00
_cell.angle_gamma   90.00
#
_symmetry.space_group_name_H-M   'P 1'
#
loop_
_entity.id
_entity.type
_entity.pdbx_description
1 polymer ?
#
loop_
_entity_poly.entity_id
_entity_poly.type
_entity_poly.pdbx_seq_one_letter_code
_entity_poly.pdbx_strand_id
1 'polypeptide(L)'
;MWLALLPRIPLLLRVAILHMLRLSEQSKYLDLRTELTIAVLRSLLNSPKPLSISAAQKLSTRAPKIKGRIWISTYACPPPPAGETGLQDAIAKAVDGLRNPKAPPPAYQMAEPAPVEAEWTGYRANATPESRLPDVPEKELYAEMMKEVKSPVTILYFHGGAYYLLDPATHRPTTKRLAKLTGGRVYSVRYRLAPQHPFPAALMDALMSYLALLYPPEGAFHEPVPPEHIVFAGDR
;
A
#
# COMPACT_ATOMS: atom_id res chain seq x y z
N MET A 1 16.87 12.34 10.48
CA MET A 1 16.28 13.67 10.21
C MET A 1 17.34 14.72 9.89
N TRP A 2 18.40 14.88 10.69
CA TRP A 2 19.50 15.82 10.43
C TRP A 2 20.24 15.65 9.09
N LEU A 3 20.50 14.40 8.66
CA LEU A 3 21.18 14.11 7.40
C LEU A 3 20.41 14.56 6.15
N ALA A 4 19.08 14.69 6.23
CA ALA A 4 18.24 15.14 5.10
C ALA A 4 18.23 16.67 4.93
N LEU A 5 18.69 17.42 5.93
CA LEU A 5 18.75 18.89 5.91
C LEU A 5 20.11 19.42 5.43
N LEU A 6 21.18 18.62 5.54
CA LEU A 6 22.53 18.99 5.11
C LEU A 6 22.59 19.57 3.69
N PRO A 7 22.02 18.92 2.65
CA PRO A 7 22.06 19.46 1.29
C PRO A 7 21.22 20.74 1.10
N ARG A 8 20.39 21.11 2.08
CA ARG A 8 19.54 22.31 2.04
C ARG A 8 20.06 23.48 2.83
N ILE A 9 21.19 23.34 3.52
CA ILE A 9 21.84 24.43 4.26
C ILE A 9 22.04 25.68 3.39
N PRO A 10 22.49 25.59 2.10
CA PRO A 10 22.64 26.78 1.26
C PRO A 10 21.31 27.49 0.98
N LEU A 11 20.22 26.73 0.76
CA LEU A 11 18.88 27.29 0.57
C LEU A 11 18.39 28.01 1.83
N LEU A 12 18.55 27.38 3.00
CA LEU A 12 18.11 27.95 4.27
C LEU A 12 18.90 29.19 4.66
N LEU A 13 20.22 29.21 4.44
CA LEU A 13 21.04 30.40 4.62
C LEU A 13 20.59 31.54 3.72
N ARG A 14 20.33 31.25 2.43
CA ARG A 14 19.84 32.26 1.49
C ARG A 14 18.49 32.85 1.92
N VAL A 15 17.54 32.01 2.32
CA VAL A 15 16.21 32.45 2.79
C VAL A 15 16.36 33.29 4.06
N ALA A 16 17.17 32.86 5.03
CA ALA A 16 17.39 33.60 6.26
C ALA A 16 18.04 34.97 6.02
N ILE A 17 19.06 35.05 5.15
CA ILE A 17 19.74 36.31 4.81
C ILE A 17 18.75 37.26 4.12
N LEU A 18 18.03 36.80 3.11
CA LEU A 18 17.06 37.64 2.39
C LEU A 18 15.92 38.12 3.30
N HIS A 19 15.47 37.28 4.22
CA HIS A 19 14.43 37.64 5.19
C HIS A 19 14.93 38.67 6.22
N MET A 20 16.11 38.46 6.80
CA MET A 20 16.70 39.41 7.76
C MET A 20 16.99 40.77 7.13
N LEU A 21 17.38 40.79 5.86
CA LEU A 21 17.60 42.03 5.11
C LEU A 21 16.31 42.66 4.55
N ARG A 22 15.14 42.07 4.83
CA ARG A 22 13.82 42.47 4.27
C ARG A 22 13.79 42.55 2.73
N LEU A 23 14.61 41.73 2.08
CA LEU A 23 14.70 41.64 0.63
C LEU A 23 13.77 40.56 0.04
N SER A 24 13.17 39.70 0.87
CA SER A 24 12.11 38.80 0.43
C SER A 24 10.74 39.46 0.57
N GLU A 25 9.88 39.35 -0.46
CA GLU A 25 8.48 39.82 -0.36
C GLU A 25 7.71 39.15 0.79
N GLN A 26 8.11 37.93 1.15
CA GLN A 26 7.53 37.15 2.24
C GLN A 26 7.84 37.73 3.63
N SER A 27 8.97 38.44 3.79
CA SER A 27 9.37 39.05 5.07
C SER A 27 8.39 40.11 5.61
N LYS A 28 7.50 40.62 4.75
CA LYS A 28 6.43 41.57 5.14
C LYS A 28 5.24 40.87 5.82
N TYR A 29 5.06 39.57 5.57
CA TYR A 29 3.84 38.83 5.92
C TYR A 29 4.09 37.61 6.80
N LEU A 30 5.30 37.05 6.78
CA LEU A 30 5.67 35.83 7.51
C LEU A 30 6.80 36.11 8.48
N ASP A 31 6.88 35.33 9.56
CA ASP A 31 8.07 35.26 10.39
C ASP A 31 9.12 34.31 9.77
N LEU A 32 10.38 34.49 10.17
CA LEU A 32 11.52 33.73 9.66
C LEU A 32 11.33 32.21 9.81
N ARG A 33 10.76 31.73 10.92
CA ARG A 33 10.57 30.29 11.17
C ARG A 33 9.57 29.72 10.19
N THR A 34 8.48 30.42 9.94
CA THR A 34 7.45 30.02 8.96
C THR A 34 8.03 30.01 7.54
N GLU A 35 8.78 31.05 7.14
CA GLU A 35 9.39 31.13 5.82
C GLU A 35 10.44 30.02 5.59
N LEU A 36 11.29 29.72 6.57
CA LEU A 36 12.24 28.60 6.52
C LEU A 36 11.52 27.25 6.45
N THR A 37 10.43 27.07 7.20
CA THR A 37 9.63 25.83 7.16
C THR A 37 9.04 25.62 5.76
N ILE A 38 8.45 26.67 5.17
CA ILE A 38 7.92 26.63 3.80
C ILE A 38 9.04 26.36 2.78
N ALA A 39 10.22 26.93 2.95
CA ALA A 39 11.36 26.70 2.05
C ALA A 39 11.83 25.23 2.09
N VAL A 40 11.89 24.61 3.27
CA VAL A 40 12.19 23.18 3.41
C VAL A 40 11.11 22.34 2.73
N LEU A 41 9.83 22.64 2.98
CA LEU A 41 8.70 21.92 2.39
C LEU A 41 8.69 22.04 0.86
N ARG A 42 8.83 23.25 0.31
CA ARG A 42 8.92 23.46 -1.15
C ARG A 42 10.11 22.74 -1.74
N SER A 43 11.26 22.71 -1.07
CA SER A 43 12.42 21.98 -1.57
C SER A 43 12.28 20.45 -1.47
N LEU A 44 11.37 19.94 -0.63
CA LEU A 44 10.97 18.53 -0.62
C LEU A 44 9.99 18.21 -1.76
N LEU A 45 9.06 19.13 -2.01
CA LEU A 45 7.98 18.94 -2.97
C LEU A 45 8.41 19.22 -4.42
N ASN A 46 9.28 20.21 -4.63
CA ASN A 46 9.75 20.66 -5.94
C ASN A 46 11.21 20.21 -6.14
N SER A 47 11.41 18.97 -6.56
CA SER A 47 12.72 18.50 -7.01
C SER A 47 13.01 19.04 -8.42
N PRO A 48 14.18 19.66 -8.67
CA PRO A 48 14.55 20.19 -9.99
C PRO A 48 14.74 19.09 -11.05
N LYS A 49 14.84 17.82 -10.62
CA LYS A 49 14.81 16.64 -11.49
C LYS A 49 13.61 15.79 -11.10
N PRO A 50 12.53 15.76 -11.90
CA PRO A 50 11.43 14.84 -11.64
C PRO A 50 11.95 13.40 -11.75
N LEU A 51 11.59 12.56 -10.80
CA LEU A 51 11.88 11.13 -10.89
C LEU A 51 10.97 10.52 -11.97
N SER A 52 11.50 9.56 -12.73
CA SER A 52 10.63 8.72 -13.54
C SER A 52 9.65 7.96 -12.62
N ILE A 53 8.47 7.61 -13.13
CA ILE A 53 7.47 6.87 -12.35
C ILE A 53 8.09 5.57 -11.82
N SER A 54 8.84 4.84 -12.64
CA SER A 54 9.54 3.63 -12.22
C SER A 54 10.55 3.86 -11.09
N ALA A 55 11.25 5.00 -11.10
CA ALA A 55 12.17 5.35 -10.01
C ALA A 55 11.42 5.72 -8.72
N ALA A 56 10.31 6.45 -8.83
CA ALA A 56 9.44 6.76 -7.70
C ALA A 56 8.84 5.48 -7.10
N GLN A 57 8.34 4.57 -7.94
CA GLN A 57 7.85 3.24 -7.56
C GLN A 57 8.92 2.47 -6.79
N LYS A 58 10.10 2.26 -7.39
CA LYS A 58 11.21 1.51 -6.78
C LYS A 58 11.60 2.05 -5.40
N LEU A 59 11.52 3.37 -5.21
CA LEU A 59 11.79 3.98 -3.92
C LEU A 59 10.64 3.73 -2.93
N SER A 60 9.41 3.92 -3.39
CA SER A 60 8.19 3.85 -2.58
C SER A 60 7.76 2.42 -2.19
N THR A 61 8.12 1.41 -2.99
CA THR A 61 7.74 0.01 -2.77
C THR A 61 8.80 -0.79 -2.01
N ARG A 62 9.88 -0.14 -1.56
CA ARG A 62 10.96 -0.82 -0.84
C ARG A 62 10.46 -1.31 0.51
N ALA A 63 10.36 -2.62 0.68
CA ALA A 63 9.94 -3.23 1.93
C ALA A 63 10.96 -3.01 3.06
N PRO A 64 10.56 -2.40 4.20
CA PRO A 64 11.42 -2.33 5.37
C PRO A 64 11.59 -3.71 6.03
N LYS A 65 12.68 -3.87 6.80
CA LYS A 65 12.89 -5.08 7.61
C LYS A 65 11.76 -5.25 8.61
N ILE A 66 11.24 -6.46 8.74
CA ILE A 66 10.17 -6.79 9.68
C ILE A 66 10.78 -6.97 11.07
N LYS A 67 10.27 -6.21 12.04
CA LYS A 67 10.65 -6.28 13.45
C LYS A 67 9.48 -5.98 14.35
N GLY A 68 9.51 -6.54 15.55
CA GLY A 68 8.63 -6.16 16.63
C GLY A 68 7.36 -7.00 16.73
N ARG A 69 6.31 -6.36 17.24
CA ARG A 69 5.00 -6.96 17.54
C ARG A 69 4.11 -7.13 16.32
N ILE A 70 4.63 -7.79 15.29
CA ILE A 70 3.92 -8.02 14.03
C ILE A 70 4.30 -9.38 13.48
N TRP A 71 3.29 -10.11 13.03
CA TRP A 71 3.42 -11.25 12.14
C TRP A 71 3.24 -10.77 10.71
N ILE A 72 4.10 -11.21 9.80
CA ILE A 72 3.94 -11.04 8.36
C ILE A 72 4.18 -12.40 7.72
N SER A 73 3.22 -12.86 6.91
CA SER A 73 3.38 -14.01 6.03
C SER A 73 2.96 -13.61 4.62
N THR A 74 3.81 -13.89 3.63
CA THR A 74 3.57 -13.51 2.23
C THR A 74 3.01 -14.69 1.45
N TYR A 75 1.91 -14.45 0.73
CA TYR A 75 1.26 -15.45 -0.11
C TYR A 75 0.95 -14.86 -1.48
N ALA A 76 1.15 -15.65 -2.54
CA ALA A 76 0.72 -15.30 -3.89
C ALA A 76 -0.46 -16.20 -4.29
N CYS A 77 -1.64 -15.59 -4.44
CA CYS A 77 -2.79 -16.29 -4.99
C CYS A 77 -2.54 -16.56 -6.49
N PRO A 78 -2.61 -17.81 -6.96
CA PRO A 78 -2.52 -18.09 -8.39
C PRO A 78 -3.70 -17.46 -9.15
N PRO A 79 -3.52 -17.14 -10.44
CA PRO A 79 -4.63 -16.72 -11.29
C PRO A 79 -5.59 -17.90 -11.52
N PRO A 80 -6.82 -17.63 -11.97
CA PRO A 80 -7.75 -18.67 -12.43
C PRO A 80 -7.11 -19.53 -13.54
N PRO A 81 -7.61 -20.77 -13.74
CA PRO A 81 -7.21 -21.61 -14.86
C PRO A 81 -7.29 -20.89 -16.21
N ALA A 82 -6.38 -21.25 -17.11
CA ALA A 82 -6.31 -20.65 -18.44
C ALA A 82 -7.63 -20.81 -19.20
N GLY A 83 -8.11 -19.72 -19.81
CA GLY A 83 -9.36 -19.68 -20.58
C GLY A 83 -10.60 -19.33 -19.75
N GLU A 84 -10.50 -19.24 -18.42
CA GLU A 84 -11.59 -18.71 -17.60
C GLU A 84 -11.68 -17.18 -17.75
N THR A 85 -12.85 -16.67 -18.17
CA THR A 85 -13.09 -15.24 -18.41
C THR A 85 -14.01 -14.59 -17.38
N GLY A 86 -14.55 -15.37 -16.43
CA GLY A 86 -15.58 -14.89 -15.50
C GLY A 86 -15.16 -13.66 -14.69
N LEU A 87 -13.87 -13.57 -14.35
CA LEU A 87 -13.28 -12.41 -13.67
C LEU A 87 -13.31 -11.16 -14.56
N GLN A 88 -12.82 -11.27 -15.80
CA GLN A 88 -12.82 -10.19 -16.77
C GLN A 88 -14.25 -9.76 -17.13
N ASP A 89 -15.16 -10.71 -17.32
CA ASP A 89 -16.56 -10.47 -17.66
C ASP A 89 -17.31 -9.73 -16.55
N ALA A 90 -17.07 -10.12 -15.29
CA ALA A 90 -17.64 -9.44 -14.13
C ALA A 90 -17.17 -7.98 -14.04
N ILE A 91 -15.88 -7.73 -14.28
CA ILE A 91 -15.30 -6.38 -14.27
C ILE A 91 -15.85 -5.56 -15.44
N ALA A 92 -15.85 -6.11 -16.66
CA ALA A 92 -16.38 -5.43 -17.84
C ALA A 92 -17.85 -5.02 -17.61
N LYS A 93 -18.67 -5.96 -17.12
CA LYS A 93 -20.08 -5.72 -16.80
C LYS A 93 -20.25 -4.62 -15.74
N ALA A 94 -19.45 -4.64 -14.67
CA ALA A 94 -19.50 -3.61 -13.63
C ALA A 94 -19.09 -2.23 -14.16
N VAL A 95 -18.02 -2.16 -14.97
CA VAL A 95 -17.55 -0.90 -15.56
C VAL A 95 -18.56 -0.33 -16.54
N ASP A 96 -19.13 -1.15 -17.42
CA ASP A 96 -20.19 -0.71 -18.34
C ASP A 96 -21.46 -0.30 -17.60
N GLY A 97 -21.84 -1.00 -16.53
CA GLY A 97 -22.99 -0.68 -15.70
C GLY A 97 -22.87 0.65 -14.94
N LEU A 98 -21.64 1.06 -14.60
CA LEU A 98 -21.34 2.32 -13.92
C LEU A 98 -21.02 3.46 -14.91
N ARG A 99 -20.97 3.18 -16.21
CA ARG A 99 -20.57 4.14 -17.23
C ARG A 99 -21.62 5.23 -17.38
N ASN A 100 -21.18 6.50 -17.42
CA ASN A 100 -22.03 7.59 -17.89
C ASN A 100 -22.37 7.35 -19.39
N PRO A 101 -23.66 7.20 -19.78
CA PRO A 101 -24.02 6.91 -21.17
C PRO A 101 -23.58 7.98 -22.17
N LYS A 102 -23.32 9.21 -21.69
CA LYS A 102 -22.86 10.35 -22.51
C LYS A 102 -21.32 10.43 -22.63
N ALA A 103 -20.59 9.62 -21.86
CA ALA A 103 -19.13 9.57 -21.95
C ALA A 103 -18.70 8.78 -23.20
N PRO A 104 -17.53 9.08 -23.78
CA PRO A 104 -16.97 8.26 -24.85
C PRO A 104 -16.75 6.81 -24.36
N PRO A 105 -16.68 5.84 -25.29
CA PRO A 105 -16.32 4.47 -24.95
C PRO A 105 -15.03 4.44 -24.12
N PRO A 106 -14.96 3.57 -23.10
CA PRO A 106 -13.80 3.55 -22.23
C PRO A 106 -12.55 3.12 -23.01
N ALA A 107 -11.49 3.92 -22.91
CA ALA A 107 -10.20 3.63 -23.51
C ALA A 107 -9.32 2.87 -22.50
N TYR A 108 -9.65 1.61 -22.24
CA TYR A 108 -8.78 0.70 -21.49
C TYR A 108 -8.70 -0.66 -22.18
N GLN A 109 -7.63 -1.40 -21.87
CA GLN A 109 -7.48 -2.79 -22.25
C GLN A 109 -7.73 -3.64 -21.03
N MET A 110 -8.52 -4.71 -21.18
CA MET A 110 -8.70 -5.65 -20.08
C MET A 110 -7.36 -6.31 -19.80
N ALA A 111 -6.94 -6.30 -18.53
CA ALA A 111 -5.70 -6.96 -18.15
C ALA A 111 -5.88 -8.48 -18.17
N GLU A 112 -4.78 -9.21 -18.34
CA GLU A 112 -4.80 -10.66 -18.11
C GLU A 112 -4.73 -10.94 -16.59
N PRO A 113 -5.43 -11.98 -16.10
CA PRO A 113 -5.26 -12.48 -14.74
C PRO A 113 -3.81 -12.90 -14.51
N ALA A 114 -3.27 -12.51 -13.36
CA ALA A 114 -1.90 -12.81 -12.96
C ALA A 114 -1.88 -13.21 -11.48
N PRO A 115 -0.82 -13.90 -11.00
CA PRO A 115 -0.69 -14.16 -9.57
C PRO A 115 -0.74 -12.85 -8.78
N VAL A 116 -1.51 -12.82 -7.69
CA VAL A 116 -1.64 -11.64 -6.82
C VAL A 116 -1.01 -11.93 -5.48
N GLU A 117 0.05 -11.18 -5.18
CA GLU A 117 0.71 -11.22 -3.88
C GLU A 117 -0.10 -10.47 -2.83
N ALA A 118 -0.03 -10.95 -1.59
CA ALA A 118 -0.57 -10.30 -0.42
C ALA A 118 0.26 -10.61 0.82
N GLU A 119 0.19 -9.70 1.81
CA GLU A 119 0.75 -9.90 3.13
C GLU A 119 -0.37 -10.19 4.14
N TRP A 120 -0.35 -11.39 4.71
CA TRP A 120 -1.06 -11.68 5.95
C TRP A 120 -0.37 -10.97 7.12
N THR A 121 -1.10 -10.08 7.79
CA THR A 121 -0.63 -9.37 8.98
C THR A 121 -1.41 -9.80 10.22
N GLY A 122 -0.69 -10.19 11.26
CA GLY A 122 -1.22 -10.46 12.59
C GLY A 122 -0.50 -9.64 13.66
N TYR A 123 -1.14 -9.47 14.82
CA TYR A 123 -0.49 -8.84 15.97
C TYR A 123 0.25 -9.89 16.81
N ARG A 124 1.55 -9.70 17.01
CA ARG A 124 2.40 -10.62 17.80
C ARG A 124 2.53 -10.09 19.22
N ALA A 125 1.64 -10.52 20.11
CA ALA A 125 1.48 -9.96 21.45
C ALA A 125 2.71 -10.21 22.33
N ASN A 126 3.32 -11.40 22.20
CA ASN A 126 4.43 -11.84 23.04
C ASN A 126 5.81 -11.35 22.57
N ALA A 127 5.89 -10.58 21.48
CA ALA A 127 7.15 -10.07 20.95
C ALA A 127 7.59 -8.75 21.63
N THR A 128 8.91 -8.56 21.69
CA THR A 128 9.57 -7.29 21.99
C THR A 128 9.75 -6.45 20.72
N PRO A 129 10.01 -5.13 20.80
CA PRO A 129 10.29 -4.31 19.62
C PRO A 129 11.48 -4.80 18.76
N GLU A 130 12.43 -5.51 19.37
CA GLU A 130 13.64 -6.03 18.72
C GLU A 130 13.45 -7.44 18.16
N SER A 131 12.34 -8.10 18.50
CA SER A 131 12.03 -9.46 18.07
C SER A 131 11.99 -9.56 16.53
N ARG A 132 12.57 -10.64 16.01
CA ARG A 132 12.51 -11.01 14.59
C ARG A 132 11.46 -12.09 14.38
N LEU A 133 10.95 -12.21 13.16
CA LEU A 133 10.16 -13.37 12.78
C LEU A 133 11.02 -14.64 12.84
N PRO A 134 10.43 -15.81 13.16
CA PRO A 134 11.07 -17.10 12.95
C PRO A 134 11.53 -17.26 11.50
N ASP A 135 12.62 -17.99 11.29
CA ASP A 135 13.12 -18.33 9.97
C ASP A 135 12.54 -19.67 9.53
N VAL A 136 11.27 -19.65 9.14
CA VAL A 136 10.48 -20.82 8.73
C VAL A 136 9.70 -20.49 7.45
N PRO A 137 9.23 -21.49 6.68
CA PRO A 137 8.45 -21.24 5.46
C PRO A 137 7.21 -20.36 5.69
N GLU A 138 6.81 -19.58 4.68
CA GLU A 138 5.71 -18.61 4.78
C GLU A 138 4.38 -19.23 5.26
N LYS A 139 4.09 -20.46 4.85
CA LYS A 139 2.89 -21.20 5.29
C LYS A 139 2.95 -21.54 6.79
N GLU A 140 4.12 -21.87 7.30
CA GLU A 140 4.34 -22.13 8.73
C GLU A 140 4.28 -20.82 9.53
N LEU A 141 4.85 -19.72 9.01
CA LEU A 141 4.67 -18.38 9.59
C LEU A 141 3.19 -17.99 9.71
N TYR A 142 2.38 -18.27 8.67
CA TYR A 142 0.94 -18.07 8.73
C TYR A 142 0.29 -18.91 9.83
N ALA A 143 0.64 -20.20 9.93
CA ALA A 143 0.11 -21.08 10.96
C ALA A 143 0.47 -20.61 12.38
N GLU A 144 1.70 -20.18 12.63
CA GLU A 144 2.12 -19.61 13.92
C GLU A 144 1.39 -18.30 14.22
N MET A 145 1.24 -17.43 13.24
CA MET A 145 0.44 -16.20 13.38
C MET A 145 -1.00 -16.52 13.81
N MET A 146 -1.62 -17.53 13.19
CA MET A 146 -3.01 -17.90 13.45
C MET A 146 -3.24 -18.41 14.88
N LYS A 147 -2.21 -18.91 15.58
CA LYS A 147 -2.31 -19.26 17.01
C LYS A 147 -2.57 -18.06 17.91
N GLU A 148 -2.22 -16.85 17.47
CA GLU A 148 -2.43 -15.61 18.22
C GLU A 148 -3.68 -14.82 17.78
N VAL A 149 -4.35 -15.24 16.69
CA VAL A 149 -5.59 -14.62 16.20
C VAL A 149 -6.76 -15.05 17.09
N LYS A 150 -7.55 -14.09 17.57
CA LYS A 150 -8.62 -14.30 18.56
C LYS A 150 -10.02 -14.01 18.02
N SER A 151 -10.11 -13.40 16.85
CA SER A 151 -11.34 -13.01 16.18
C SER A 151 -11.37 -13.59 14.77
N PRO A 152 -12.54 -14.02 14.25
CA PRO A 152 -12.64 -14.51 12.89
C PRO A 152 -12.49 -13.40 11.83
N VAL A 153 -12.53 -12.13 12.24
CA VAL A 153 -12.42 -10.96 11.37
C VAL A 153 -11.17 -11.02 10.50
N THR A 154 -11.37 -10.91 9.20
CA THR A 154 -10.33 -10.76 8.18
C THR A 154 -10.52 -9.42 7.49
N ILE A 155 -9.55 -8.51 7.65
CA ILE A 155 -9.57 -7.23 6.97
C ILE A 155 -8.90 -7.39 5.61
N LEU A 156 -9.66 -7.25 4.53
CA LEU A 156 -9.13 -7.14 3.18
C LEU A 156 -8.67 -5.68 2.96
N TYR A 157 -7.35 -5.46 2.94
CA TYR A 157 -6.75 -4.13 2.96
C TYR A 157 -6.14 -3.74 1.61
N PHE A 158 -6.49 -2.56 1.12
CA PHE A 158 -5.92 -1.95 -0.07
C PHE A 158 -5.15 -0.69 0.32
N HIS A 159 -3.83 -0.69 0.09
CA HIS A 159 -2.99 0.46 0.41
C HIS A 159 -3.27 1.65 -0.51
N GLY A 160 -3.01 2.86 0.00
CA GLY A 160 -3.01 4.09 -0.80
C GLY A 160 -1.81 4.21 -1.74
N GLY A 161 -1.61 5.40 -2.29
CA GLY A 161 -0.51 5.69 -3.24
C GLY A 161 -0.97 5.96 -4.65
N ALA A 162 -2.22 6.41 -4.83
CA ALA A 162 -2.79 6.83 -6.11
C ALA A 162 -2.66 5.78 -7.24
N TYR A 163 -2.64 4.49 -6.88
CA TYR A 163 -2.50 3.34 -7.79
C TYR A 163 -1.17 3.23 -8.54
N TYR A 164 -0.17 4.07 -8.23
CA TYR A 164 1.15 4.02 -8.88
C TYR A 164 2.31 4.05 -7.89
N LEU A 165 2.08 4.19 -6.59
CA LEU A 165 3.10 4.23 -5.54
C LEU A 165 2.76 3.28 -4.40
N LEU A 166 3.74 3.10 -3.51
CA LEU A 166 3.62 2.39 -2.24
C LEU A 166 3.32 0.90 -2.41
N ASP A 167 3.10 0.23 -1.28
CA ASP A 167 3.14 -1.22 -1.17
C ASP A 167 2.51 -1.68 0.17
N PRO A 168 1.98 -2.92 0.32
CA PRO A 168 1.55 -3.44 1.62
C PRO A 168 2.59 -3.25 2.74
N ALA A 169 3.87 -3.41 2.40
CA ALA A 169 4.96 -3.29 3.36
C ALA A 169 5.07 -1.88 3.97
N THR A 170 4.66 -0.84 3.24
CA THR A 170 4.63 0.54 3.73
C THR A 170 3.49 0.81 4.73
N HIS A 171 2.42 0.00 4.69
CA HIS A 171 1.23 0.15 5.53
C HIS A 171 1.21 -0.80 6.74
N ARG A 172 2.27 -1.61 6.93
CA ARG A 172 2.44 -2.51 8.09
C ARG A 172 2.16 -1.85 9.45
N PRO A 173 2.52 -0.59 9.74
CA PRO A 173 2.12 0.06 10.99
C PRO A 173 0.60 0.16 11.18
N THR A 174 -0.12 0.49 10.10
CA THR A 174 -1.58 0.59 10.05
C THR A 174 -2.21 -0.80 10.18
N THR A 175 -1.81 -1.75 9.34
CA THR A 175 -2.38 -3.11 9.33
C THR A 175 -2.10 -3.85 10.64
N LYS A 176 -0.92 -3.68 11.25
CA LYS A 176 -0.62 -4.18 12.60
C LYS A 176 -1.57 -3.61 13.65
N ARG A 177 -1.87 -2.31 13.59
CA ARG A 177 -2.79 -1.66 14.53
C ARG A 177 -4.21 -2.19 14.35
N LEU A 178 -4.65 -2.38 13.09
CA LEU A 178 -5.95 -2.96 12.77
C LEU A 178 -6.07 -4.41 13.27
N ALA A 179 -5.07 -5.26 13.03
CA ALA A 179 -5.01 -6.63 13.55
C ALA A 179 -5.09 -6.65 15.09
N LYS A 180 -4.35 -5.75 15.76
CA LYS A 180 -4.38 -5.63 17.22
C LYS A 180 -5.77 -5.24 17.74
N LEU A 181 -6.40 -4.23 17.13
CA LEU A 181 -7.66 -3.67 17.62
C LEU A 181 -8.84 -4.63 17.40
N THR A 182 -8.83 -5.37 16.29
CA THR A 182 -9.89 -6.34 15.98
C THR A 182 -9.67 -7.70 16.60
N GLY A 183 -8.43 -8.01 17.04
CA GLY A 183 -8.02 -9.36 17.40
C GLY A 183 -8.00 -10.33 16.20
N GLY A 184 -8.25 -9.81 14.99
CA GLY A 184 -8.31 -10.56 13.75
C GLY A 184 -6.99 -10.52 12.99
N ARG A 185 -7.10 -10.69 11.68
CA ARG A 185 -5.97 -10.66 10.73
C ARG A 185 -6.25 -9.71 9.58
N VAL A 186 -5.20 -9.24 8.92
CA VAL A 186 -5.30 -8.38 7.74
C VAL A 186 -4.69 -9.09 6.53
N TYR A 187 -5.41 -9.14 5.42
CA TYR A 187 -4.92 -9.57 4.12
C TYR A 187 -4.66 -8.33 3.26
N SER A 188 -3.42 -7.86 3.24
CA SER A 188 -3.04 -6.63 2.54
C SER A 188 -2.56 -6.94 1.13
N VAL A 189 -3.33 -6.52 0.13
CA VAL A 189 -3.12 -6.90 -1.27
C VAL A 189 -2.01 -6.05 -1.90
N ARG A 190 -1.03 -6.71 -2.54
CA ARG A 190 0.00 -6.09 -3.37
C ARG A 190 -0.52 -5.98 -4.82
N TYR A 191 -1.54 -5.15 -5.01
CA TYR A 191 -2.17 -4.99 -6.32
C TYR A 191 -1.20 -4.35 -7.33
N ARG A 192 -1.39 -4.67 -8.61
CA ARG A 192 -0.53 -4.17 -9.69
C ARG A 192 -0.67 -2.66 -9.85
N LEU A 193 0.47 -1.99 -10.04
CA LEU A 193 0.57 -0.53 -10.13
C LEU A 193 0.57 -0.04 -11.59
N ALA A 194 -0.05 1.11 -11.82
CA ALA A 194 0.10 1.88 -13.04
C ALA A 194 1.49 2.55 -13.08
N PRO A 195 2.05 2.88 -14.27
CA PRO A 195 1.49 2.72 -15.60
C PRO A 195 1.72 1.32 -16.21
N GLN A 196 2.50 0.45 -15.58
CA GLN A 196 2.80 -0.90 -16.11
C GLN A 196 1.52 -1.73 -16.22
N HIS A 197 0.61 -1.54 -15.27
CA HIS A 197 -0.69 -2.19 -15.22
C HIS A 197 -1.77 -1.12 -14.98
N PRO A 198 -2.23 -0.45 -16.05
CA PRO A 198 -3.24 0.59 -15.92
C PRO A 198 -4.59 -0.01 -15.50
N PHE A 199 -5.56 0.87 -15.26
CA PHE A 199 -6.95 0.45 -15.07
C PHE A 199 -7.38 -0.54 -16.18
N PRO A 200 -8.03 -1.68 -15.86
CA PRO A 200 -8.59 -2.07 -14.55
C PRO A 200 -7.75 -3.08 -13.74
N ALA A 201 -6.43 -3.19 -13.96
CA ALA A 201 -5.61 -4.25 -13.35
C ALA A 201 -5.69 -4.34 -11.82
N ALA A 202 -5.54 -3.22 -11.11
CA ALA A 202 -5.66 -3.19 -9.64
C ALA A 202 -7.05 -3.60 -9.14
N LEU A 203 -8.12 -3.28 -9.90
CA LEU A 203 -9.48 -3.70 -9.59
C LEU A 203 -9.64 -5.22 -9.76
N MET A 204 -9.01 -5.78 -10.79
CA MET A 204 -8.99 -7.22 -10.99
C MET A 204 -8.27 -7.95 -9.87
N ASP A 205 -7.13 -7.42 -9.42
CA ASP A 205 -6.38 -8.00 -8.31
C ASP A 205 -7.18 -7.93 -7.00
N ALA A 206 -7.95 -6.85 -6.81
CA ALA A 206 -8.84 -6.70 -5.67
C ALA A 206 -9.99 -7.72 -5.67
N LEU A 207 -10.67 -7.89 -6.82
CA LEU A 207 -11.74 -8.88 -6.95
C LEU A 207 -11.20 -10.31 -6.79
N MET A 208 -10.06 -10.62 -7.41
CA MET A 208 -9.43 -11.93 -7.28
C MET A 208 -9.02 -12.21 -5.83
N SER A 209 -8.48 -11.22 -5.12
CA SER A 209 -8.15 -11.33 -3.69
C SER A 209 -9.38 -11.61 -2.84
N TYR A 210 -10.50 -10.93 -3.12
CA TYR A 210 -11.76 -11.17 -2.42
C TYR A 210 -12.29 -12.58 -2.68
N LEU A 211 -12.29 -13.02 -3.94
CA LEU A 211 -12.72 -14.37 -4.31
C LEU A 211 -11.80 -15.44 -3.71
N ALA A 212 -10.49 -15.21 -3.66
CA ALA A 212 -9.54 -16.11 -3.02
C ALA A 212 -9.79 -16.25 -1.52
N LEU A 213 -10.22 -15.19 -0.82
CA LEU A 213 -10.63 -15.29 0.58
C LEU A 213 -11.86 -16.18 0.77
N LEU A 214 -12.85 -16.06 -0.12
CA LEU A 214 -14.09 -16.86 -0.07
C LEU A 214 -13.88 -18.31 -0.51
N TYR A 215 -13.11 -18.48 -1.58
CA TYR A 215 -12.92 -19.74 -2.31
C TYR A 215 -11.40 -19.94 -2.54
N PRO A 216 -10.63 -20.23 -1.48
CA PRO A 216 -9.19 -20.39 -1.59
C PRO A 216 -8.82 -21.48 -2.61
N PRO A 217 -7.87 -21.20 -3.53
CA PRO A 217 -7.39 -22.22 -4.45
C PRO A 217 -6.60 -23.30 -3.69
N GLU A 218 -6.34 -24.41 -4.37
CA GLU A 218 -5.50 -25.48 -3.81
C GLU A 218 -4.13 -24.93 -3.37
N GLY A 219 -3.71 -25.31 -2.16
CA GLY A 219 -2.44 -24.87 -1.58
C GLY A 219 -2.47 -23.49 -0.92
N ALA A 220 -3.61 -22.80 -0.89
CA ALA A 220 -3.78 -21.58 -0.10
C ALA A 220 -3.43 -21.79 1.38
N PHE A 221 -3.03 -20.71 2.05
CA PHE A 221 -2.62 -20.78 3.46
C PHE A 221 -3.81 -20.83 4.42
N HIS A 222 -5.00 -20.47 3.95
CA HIS A 222 -6.18 -20.28 4.77
C HIS A 222 -7.36 -21.10 4.26
N GLU A 223 -8.26 -21.42 5.18
CA GLU A 223 -9.59 -21.98 4.88
C GLU A 223 -10.53 -20.89 4.33
N PRO A 224 -11.64 -21.28 3.66
CA PRO A 224 -12.68 -20.35 3.24
C PRO A 224 -13.08 -19.39 4.37
N VAL A 225 -13.04 -18.08 4.08
CA VAL A 225 -13.45 -17.05 5.04
C VAL A 225 -14.91 -16.69 4.76
N PRO A 226 -15.84 -16.85 5.72
CA PRO A 226 -17.22 -16.45 5.52
C PRO A 226 -17.34 -14.95 5.18
N PRO A 227 -18.19 -14.56 4.22
CA PRO A 227 -18.34 -13.15 3.81
C PRO A 227 -18.61 -12.19 4.98
N GLU A 228 -19.39 -12.61 5.97
CA GLU A 228 -19.71 -11.84 7.18
C GLU A 228 -18.50 -11.55 8.09
N HIS A 229 -17.39 -12.28 7.90
CA HIS A 229 -16.14 -12.06 8.59
C HIS A 229 -15.14 -11.20 7.81
N ILE A 230 -15.44 -10.83 6.55
CA ILE A 230 -14.56 -10.02 5.72
C ILE A 230 -14.93 -8.54 5.84
N VAL A 231 -13.96 -7.71 6.19
CA VAL A 231 -14.11 -6.25 6.27
C VAL A 231 -13.17 -5.59 5.26
N PHE A 232 -13.71 -4.75 4.38
CA PHE A 232 -12.90 -3.95 3.46
C PHE A 232 -12.31 -2.74 4.18
N ALA A 233 -11.02 -2.48 3.99
CA ALA A 233 -10.35 -1.29 4.49
C ALA A 233 -9.28 -0.80 3.51
N GLY A 234 -8.91 0.48 3.63
CA GLY A 234 -7.85 1.06 2.82
C GLY A 234 -7.71 2.56 3.06
N ASP A 235 -6.71 3.15 2.42
CA ASP A 235 -6.39 4.57 2.46
C ASP A 235 -6.04 5.12 1.05
N ARG A 236 -5.83 6.44 0.92
CA ARG A 236 -5.63 7.11 -0.37
C ARG A 236 -4.16 7.27 -0.73
#